data_AF-A0A9E6JVP1-F1
#
_entry.id   AF-A0A9E6JVP1-F1
#
_cell.length_a   1.000
_cell.length_b   1.000
_cell.length_c   1.000
_cell.angle_alpha   90.00
_cell.angle_beta   90.00
_cell.angle_gamma   90.00
#
_symmetry.space_group_name_H-M   'P 1'
#
loop_
_entity.id
_entity.type
_entity.pdbx_description
1 polymer ?
#
loop_
_entity_poly.entity_id
_entity_poly.type
_entity_poly.pdbx_seq_one_letter_code
_entity_poly.pdbx_strand_id
1 'polypeptide(L)'
;MSINDLFGKELKVINTGLTSFAENLKHVGVSTVQTDWKPPVNVNPEFFSIIENKLPEIEKANKQATDIILKGMPTLVGLDIAINVIPGMKKNMIL
;
A
#
# COMPACT_ATOMS: atom_id res chain seq x y z
N MET A 1 -5.00 27.98 26.58
CA MET A 1 -4.48 28.16 25.21
C MET A 1 -5.66 28.00 24.28
N SER A 2 -6.03 29.06 23.57
CA SER A 2 -7.08 28.99 22.56
C SER A 2 -6.50 28.39 21.27
N ILE A 3 -7.34 27.82 20.41
CA ILE A 3 -6.89 27.28 19.12
C ILE A 3 -6.25 28.36 18.23
N ASN A 4 -6.62 29.63 18.45
CA ASN A 4 -6.07 30.77 17.71
C ASN A 4 -4.61 31.04 18.07
N ASP A 5 -4.18 30.63 19.27
CA ASP A 5 -2.81 30.80 19.74
C ASP A 5 -1.84 29.82 19.06
N LEU A 6 -2.32 28.87 18.26
CA LEU A 6 -1.50 27.97 17.44
C LEU A 6 -1.09 28.62 16.10
N PHE A 7 -1.95 29.44 15.51
CA PHE A 7 -1.68 30.01 14.19
C PHE A 7 -0.64 31.14 14.29
N GLY A 8 0.35 31.12 13.39
CA GLY A 8 1.44 32.11 13.37
C GLY A 8 2.68 31.75 14.19
N LYS A 9 2.69 30.60 14.89
CA LYS A 9 3.89 30.06 15.53
C LYS A 9 4.71 29.24 14.55
N GLU A 10 6.02 29.18 14.79
CA GLU A 10 6.91 28.27 14.05
C GLU A 10 6.43 26.83 14.21
N LEU A 11 6.19 26.15 13.08
CA LEU A 11 5.72 24.77 13.06
C LEU A 11 6.91 23.81 13.27
N LYS A 12 6.78 22.93 14.25
CA LYS A 12 7.71 21.82 14.49
C LYS A 12 6.96 20.51 14.28
N VAL A 13 7.39 19.69 13.34
CA VAL A 13 6.66 18.48 12.92
C VAL A 13 7.43 17.22 13.31
N ILE A 14 6.72 16.27 13.90
CA ILE A 14 7.17 14.89 14.07
C ILE A 14 6.35 14.05 13.10
N ASN A 15 6.98 13.52 12.05
CA ASN A 15 6.31 12.68 11.06
C ASN A 15 6.44 11.20 11.45
N THR A 16 5.30 10.52 11.55
CA THR A 16 5.21 9.07 11.79
C THR A 16 4.80 8.29 10.54
N GLY A 17 4.49 9.00 9.44
CA GLY A 17 4.04 8.41 8.18
C GLY A 17 5.18 8.20 7.18
N LEU A 18 4.82 8.21 5.89
CA LEU A 18 5.78 8.06 4.79
C LEU A 18 6.87 9.13 4.85
N THR A 19 8.11 8.72 4.59
CA THR A 19 9.28 9.61 4.57
C THR A 19 9.11 10.78 3.62
N SER A 20 8.41 10.58 2.49
CA SER A 20 8.14 11.61 1.50
C SER A 20 7.38 12.82 2.06
N PHE A 21 6.56 12.65 3.09
CA PHE A 21 5.89 13.77 3.75
C PHE A 21 6.87 14.63 4.56
N ALA A 22 7.80 14.00 5.27
CA ALA A 22 8.84 14.72 5.99
C ALA A 22 9.79 15.43 5.02
N GLU A 23 10.12 14.83 3.88
CA GLU A 23 10.94 15.44 2.84
C GLU A 23 10.27 16.68 2.27
N ASN A 24 8.99 16.59 1.91
CA ASN A 24 8.21 17.74 1.41
C ASN A 24 8.22 18.92 2.40
N LEU A 25 8.06 18.65 3.70
CA LEU A 25 8.08 19.68 4.74
C LEU A 25 9.47 20.32 4.90
N LYS A 26 10.54 19.52 4.83
CA LYS A 26 11.92 20.03 4.85
C LYS A 26 12.20 20.91 3.63
N HIS A 27 11.70 20.56 2.45
CA HIS A 27 11.87 21.34 1.23
C HIS A 27 11.27 22.75 1.32
N VAL A 28 10.20 22.93 2.10
CA VAL A 28 9.58 24.25 2.36
C VAL A 28 10.10 24.92 3.63
N GLY A 29 11.19 24.42 4.22
CA GLY A 29 11.88 25.05 5.35
C GLY A 29 11.27 24.75 6.73
N VAL A 30 10.37 23.77 6.84
CA VAL A 30 9.75 23.41 8.13
C VAL A 30 10.64 22.45 8.92
N SER A 31 10.88 22.76 10.19
CA SER A 31 11.63 21.90 11.11
C SER A 31 10.89 20.58 11.35
N THR A 32 11.41 19.49 10.77
CA THR A 32 10.73 18.19 10.71
C THR A 32 11.64 17.03 11.10
N VAL A 33 11.18 16.19 12.03
CA VAL A 33 11.83 14.93 12.44
C VAL A 33 11.02 13.75 11.91
N GLN A 34 11.67 12.82 11.21
CA GLN A 34 11.08 11.53 10.85
C GLN A 34 11.25 10.57 12.01
N THR A 35 10.17 9.95 12.45
CA THR A 35 10.22 8.84 13.42
C THR A 35 10.11 7.52 12.67
N ASP A 36 10.96 6.54 13.02
CA ASP A 36 10.73 5.13 12.64
C ASP A 36 9.67 4.53 13.56
N TRP A 37 8.47 5.08 13.49
CA TRP A 37 7.34 4.64 14.30
C TRP A 37 6.59 3.53 13.55
N LYS A 38 6.30 2.45 14.26
CA LYS A 38 5.46 1.35 13.79
C LYS A 38 4.42 1.07 14.87
N PRO A 39 3.15 0.78 14.53
CA PRO A 39 2.17 0.37 15.52
C PRO A 39 2.67 -0.88 16.26
N PRO A 40 2.39 -1.03 17.57
CA PRO A 40 2.76 -2.23 18.29
C PRO A 40 2.08 -3.44 17.62
N VAL A 41 2.90 -4.31 17.07
CA VAL A 41 2.44 -5.50 16.38
C VAL A 41 2.41 -6.64 17.40
N ASN A 42 1.23 -7.03 17.87
CA ASN A 42 1.06 -8.23 18.71
C ASN A 42 1.03 -9.48 17.81
N VAL A 43 2.17 -9.78 17.18
CA VAL A 43 2.34 -10.97 16.34
C VAL A 43 3.17 -11.97 17.13
N ASN A 44 2.69 -13.22 17.19
CA ASN A 44 3.45 -14.32 17.78
C ASN A 44 4.82 -14.41 17.06
N PRO A 45 5.95 -14.32 17.79
CA PRO A 45 7.29 -14.39 17.21
C PRO A 45 7.52 -15.59 16.29
N GLU A 46 6.82 -16.71 16.51
CA GLU A 46 6.91 -17.92 15.67
C GLU A 46 6.53 -17.65 14.20
N PHE A 47 5.64 -16.68 13.93
CA PHE A 47 5.27 -16.34 12.57
C PHE A 47 6.43 -15.74 11.77
N PHE A 48 7.35 -15.01 12.42
CA PHE A 48 8.53 -14.48 11.74
C PHE A 48 9.42 -15.62 11.24
N SER A 49 9.65 -16.64 12.07
CA SER A 49 10.45 -17.80 11.67
C SER A 49 9.82 -18.57 10.51
N ILE A 50 8.48 -18.69 10.46
CA ILE A 50 7.79 -19.32 9.33
C ILE A 50 8.01 -18.52 8.04
N ILE A 51 7.88 -17.19 8.11
CA ILE A 51 8.07 -16.30 6.94
C ILE A 51 9.53 -16.32 6.48
N GLU A 52 10.48 -16.21 7.41
CA GLU A 52 11.92 -16.23 7.11
C GLU A 52 12.34 -17.53 6.41
N ASN A 53 11.85 -18.68 6.91
CA ASN A 53 12.11 -19.99 6.29
C ASN A 53 11.53 -20.11 4.88
N LYS A 54 10.49 -19.34 4.56
CA LYS A 54 9.80 -19.35 3.26
C LYS A 54 10.14 -18.15 2.38
N LEU A 55 11.01 -17.25 2.84
CA LEU A 55 11.32 -16.00 2.15
C LEU A 55 11.78 -16.23 0.69
N PRO A 56 12.65 -17.22 0.38
CA PRO A 56 13.05 -17.46 -1.01
C PRO A 56 11.89 -17.93 -1.92
N GLU A 57 10.95 -18.73 -1.38
CA GLU A 57 9.76 -19.19 -2.10
C GLU A 57 8.79 -18.02 -2.36
N ILE A 58 8.60 -17.17 -1.34
CA ILE A 58 7.76 -15.97 -1.41
C ILE A 58 8.32 -14.98 -2.43
N GLU A 59 9.62 -14.70 -2.39
CA GLU A 59 10.27 -13.79 -3.34
C GLU A 59 10.14 -14.29 -4.78
N LYS A 60 10.35 -15.59 -5.01
CA LYS A 60 10.17 -16.21 -6.32
C LYS A 60 8.72 -16.07 -6.81
N ALA A 61 7.74 -16.35 -5.95
CA ALA A 61 6.32 -16.23 -6.28
C ALA A 61 5.92 -14.77 -6.58
N ASN A 62 6.38 -13.83 -5.76
CA ASN A 62 6.13 -12.40 -5.93
C ASN A 62 6.74 -11.87 -7.22
N LYS A 63 7.97 -12.29 -7.54
CA LYS A 63 8.61 -11.93 -8.80
C LYS A 63 7.78 -12.42 -9.99
N GLN A 64 7.33 -13.67 -9.97
CA GLN A 64 6.49 -14.22 -11.04
C GLN A 64 5.16 -13.46 -11.17
N ALA A 65 4.46 -13.20 -10.05
CA ALA A 65 3.21 -12.45 -10.06
C ALA A 65 3.39 -11.04 -10.63
N THR A 66 4.44 -10.35 -10.19
CA THR A 66 4.77 -9.00 -10.65
C THR A 66 5.14 -9.00 -12.13
N ASP A 67 5.93 -9.97 -12.59
CA ASP A 67 6.30 -10.12 -14.00
C ASP A 67 5.05 -10.32 -14.89
N ILE A 68 4.05 -11.09 -14.45
CA ILE A 68 2.79 -11.28 -15.18
C ILE A 68 2.00 -9.97 -15.27
N ILE A 69 1.87 -9.26 -14.15
CA ILE A 69 1.11 -8.00 -14.08
C ILE A 69 1.76 -6.93 -14.97
N LEU A 70 3.08 -6.73 -14.84
CA LEU A 70 3.80 -5.69 -15.56
C LEU A 70 3.89 -5.94 -17.06
N LYS A 71 3.91 -7.21 -17.50
CA LYS A 71 3.92 -7.59 -18.91
C LYS A 71 2.52 -7.66 -19.53
N GLY A 72 1.47 -7.55 -18.72
CA GLY A 72 0.10 -7.60 -19.19
C GLY A 72 -0.21 -6.47 -20.16
N MET A 73 -0.51 -6.80 -21.40
CA MET A 73 -0.98 -5.86 -22.43
C MET A 73 -2.35 -6.31 -22.94
N PRO A 74 -3.42 -6.14 -22.14
CA PRO A 74 -4.76 -6.55 -22.56
C PRO A 74 -5.24 -5.72 -23.75
N THR A 75 -5.90 -6.37 -24.70
CA THR A 75 -6.51 -5.73 -25.88
C THR A 75 -7.97 -6.14 -25.99
N LEU A 76 -8.79 -5.29 -26.62
CA LEU A 76 -10.18 -5.60 -26.90
C LEU A 76 -10.25 -6.65 -28.02
N VAL A 77 -10.74 -7.84 -27.69
CA VAL A 77 -10.90 -8.95 -28.65
C VAL A 77 -12.35 -9.21 -29.07
N GLY A 78 -13.32 -8.61 -28.38
CA GLY A 78 -14.74 -8.78 -28.66
C GLY A 78 -15.65 -8.11 -27.62
N LEU A 79 -16.95 -8.14 -27.89
CA LEU A 79 -18.01 -7.61 -27.02
C LEU A 79 -19.25 -8.50 -27.17
N ASP A 80 -19.84 -8.91 -26.05
CA ASP A 80 -21.07 -9.70 -26.02
C ASP A 80 -21.79 -9.50 -24.68
N ILE A 81 -23.02 -10.02 -24.56
CA ILE A 81 -23.77 -10.04 -23.30
C ILE A 81 -23.12 -11.00 -22.29
N ALA A 82 -23.09 -10.60 -21.02
CA ALA A 82 -22.40 -11.31 -19.94
C ALA A 82 -22.75 -12.81 -19.85
N ILE A 83 -24.02 -13.18 -20.07
CA ILE A 83 -24.48 -14.57 -20.01
C ILE A 83 -23.83 -15.48 -21.07
N ASN A 84 -23.34 -14.91 -22.18
CA ASN A 84 -22.71 -15.68 -23.25
C ASN A 84 -21.21 -15.91 -23.03
N VAL A 85 -20.52 -15.00 -22.31
CA VAL A 85 -19.05 -14.95 -22.29
C VAL A 85 -18.41 -15.09 -20.90
N ILE A 86 -19.16 -14.92 -19.81
CA ILE A 86 -18.63 -15.08 -18.44
C ILE A 86 -18.81 -16.53 -17.96
N PRO A 87 -17.72 -17.28 -17.67
CA PRO A 87 -17.83 -18.64 -17.16
C PRO A 87 -18.63 -18.71 -15.86
N GLY A 88 -19.64 -19.58 -15.82
CA GLY A 88 -20.48 -19.81 -14.63
C GLY A 88 -21.63 -18.81 -14.42
N MET A 89 -21.82 -17.84 -15.32
CA MET A 89 -22.93 -16.89 -15.26
C MET A 89 -24.28 -17.59 -15.41
N LYS A 90 -25.30 -17.14 -14.67
CA LYS A 90 -26.67 -17.67 -14.70
C LYS A 90 -27.67 -16.59 -15.08
N LYS A 91 -28.82 -16.99 -15.64
CA LYS A 91 -29.87 -16.07 -16.11
C LYS A 91 -30.38 -15.10 -15.03
N ASN A 92 -30.34 -15.52 -13.77
CA ASN A 92 -30.81 -14.78 -12.60
C ASN A 92 -29.67 -14.37 -11.65
N MET A 93 -28.48 -14.12 -12.19
CA MET A 93 -27.28 -13.70 -11.44
C MET A 93 -26.90 -12.26 -11.79
N ILE A 94 -26.43 -11.51 -10.79
CA ILE A 94 -25.82 -10.17 -10.90
C ILE A 94 -24.47 -10.23 -10.17
N LEU A 95 -23.43 -9.58 -10.70
CA LEU A 95 -22.06 -9.54 -10.17
C LEU A 95 -21.70 -8.14 -9.67
#